data_AF-A0A269PKR6-F1
#
_entry.id   AF-A0A269PKR6-F1
#
_cell.length_a   1.000
_cell.length_b   1.000
_cell.length_c   1.000
_cell.angle_alpha   90.00
_cell.angle_beta   90.00
_cell.angle_gamma   90.00
#
_symmetry.space_group_name_H-M   'P 1'
#
loop_
_entity.id
_entity.type
_entity.pdbx_description
1 polymer ?
#
loop_
_entity_poly.entity_id
_entity_poly.type
_entity_poly.pdbx_seq_one_letter_code
_entity_poly.pdbx_strand_id
1 'polypeptide(L)' 'LNNLIGIRSQLICGAMSAVQHAVRKEAKTKKDIWIKGLVERRGKKCAAVALANKTVRTAYAMLTQGTEYKAELLAV' A
#
# COMPACT_ATOMS: atom_id res chain seq x y z
N LEU A 1 28.05 10.36 -0.83
CA LEU A 1 27.18 9.91 -1.93
C LEU A 1 26.19 8.79 -1.58
N ASN A 2 26.13 8.28 -0.33
CA ASN A 2 25.30 7.13 0.04
C ASN A 2 24.21 7.43 1.09
N ASN A 3 23.54 8.59 1.04
CA ASN A 3 22.45 8.93 1.97
C ASN A 3 21.26 9.64 1.30
N LEU A 4 21.17 9.65 -0.03
CA LEU A 4 20.17 10.45 -0.76
C LEU A 4 18.87 9.71 -1.08
N ILE A 5 18.62 8.55 -0.48
CA ILE A 5 17.36 7.83 -0.63
C ILE A 5 16.60 8.00 0.69
N GLY A 6 15.77 9.04 0.74
CA GLY A 6 14.93 9.30 1.91
C GLY A 6 13.88 8.21 2.11
N ILE A 7 13.47 7.99 3.36
CA ILE A 7 12.46 6.98 3.77
C ILE A 7 11.19 7.07 2.91
N ARG A 8 10.78 8.28 2.51
CA ARG A 8 9.63 8.49 1.62
C ARG A 8 9.79 7.81 0.27
N SER A 9 10.98 7.93 -0.34
CA SER A 9 11.28 7.32 -1.63
C SER A 9 11.24 5.79 -1.53
N GLN A 10 11.81 5.22 -0.46
CA GLN A 10 11.80 3.76 -0.23
C GLN A 10 10.38 3.22 -0.03
N LEU A 11 9.55 3.92 0.74
CA LEU A 11 8.15 3.55 0.95
C LEU A 11 7.35 3.55 -0.35
N ILE A 12 7.56 4.54 -1.21
CA ILE A 12 6.88 4.62 -2.52
C ILE A 12 7.38 3.51 -3.44
N CYS A 13 8.69 3.23 -3.45
CA CYS A 13 9.26 2.14 -4.25
C CYS A 13 8.69 0.78 -3.84
N GLY A 14 8.67 0.48 -2.54
CA GLY A 14 8.05 -0.75 -2.02
C GLY A 14 6.54 -0.83 -2.30
N ALA A 15 5.83 0.30 -2.17
CA ALA A 15 4.42 0.38 -2.52
C ALA A 15 4.18 0.13 -4.02
N MET A 16 5.07 0.57 -4.90
CA MET A 16 4.97 0.30 -6.33
C MET A 16 5.02 -1.20 -6.64
N SER A 17 5.95 -1.93 -6.02
CA SER A 17 6.04 -3.39 -6.15
C SER A 17 4.75 -4.07 -5.68
N ALA A 18 4.18 -3.63 -4.56
CA ALA A 18 2.92 -4.14 -4.04
C ALA A 18 1.73 -3.84 -4.97
N VAL A 19 1.65 -2.63 -5.54
CA VAL A 19 0.61 -2.26 -6.52
C VAL A 19 0.72 -3.12 -7.78
N GLN A 20 1.93 -3.29 -8.33
CA GLN A 20 2.16 -4.10 -9.52
C GLN A 20 1.75 -5.56 -9.28
N HIS A 21 2.05 -6.11 -8.10
CA HIS A 21 1.60 -7.44 -7.71
C HIS A 21 0.08 -7.52 -7.56
N ALA A 22 -0.54 -6.55 -6.87
CA ALA A 22 -1.99 -6.51 -6.64
C ALA A 22 -2.81 -6.40 -7.93
N VAL A 23 -2.29 -5.71 -8.95
CA VAL A 23 -2.94 -5.63 -10.27
C VAL A 23 -2.87 -6.96 -11.04
N ARG A 24 -1.79 -7.74 -10.89
CA ARG A 24 -1.60 -9.02 -11.61
C ARG A 24 -2.39 -10.18 -11.01
N LYS A 25 -2.59 -10.20 -9.70
CA LYS A 25 -3.30 -11.30 -9.00
C LYS A 25 -4.81 -11.04 -8.95
N GLU A 26 -5.61 -12.09 -8.74
CA GLU A 26 -7.01 -11.93 -8.34
C GLU A 26 -7.11 -11.24 -6.98
N ALA A 27 -8.13 -10.39 -6.82
CA ALA A 27 -8.29 -9.63 -5.58
C ALA A 27 -8.81 -10.59 -4.49
N LYS A 28 -8.03 -10.77 -3.42
CA LYS A 28 -8.39 -11.63 -2.28
C LYS A 28 -8.73 -10.81 -1.02
N THR A 29 -8.24 -9.58 -0.96
CA THR A 29 -8.47 -8.66 0.17
C THR A 29 -9.20 -7.41 -0.29
N LYS A 30 -9.89 -6.73 0.63
CA LYS A 30 -10.48 -5.40 0.35
C LYS A 30 -9.42 -4.39 -0.09
N LYS A 31 -8.19 -4.53 0.42
CA LYS A 31 -7.04 -3.72 0.00
C LYS A 31 -6.71 -3.93 -1.49
N ASP A 32 -6.75 -5.15 -1.99
CA ASP A 32 -6.48 -5.45 -3.41
C ASP A 32 -7.53 -4.82 -4.33
N ILE A 33 -8.83 -4.93 -3.97
CA ILE A 33 -9.91 -4.26 -4.74
C ILE A 33 -9.70 -2.76 -4.76
N TRP A 34 -9.43 -2.16 -3.60
CA TRP A 34 -9.19 -0.72 -3.49
C TRP A 34 -7.99 -0.27 -4.34
N ILE A 35 -6.88 -1.04 -4.33
CA ILE A 35 -5.71 -0.75 -5.17
C ILE A 35 -6.09 -0.82 -6.66
N LYS A 36 -6.76 -1.89 -7.10
CA LYS A 36 -7.17 -2.04 -8.51
C LYS A 36 -8.05 -0.89 -8.98
N GLY A 37 -9.12 -0.58 -8.24
CA GLY A 37 -10.00 0.54 -8.58
C GLY A 37 -9.29 1.90 -8.54
N LEU A 38 -8.29 2.08 -7.67
CA LEU A 38 -7.49 3.31 -7.67
C LEU A 38 -6.55 3.40 -8.88
N VAL A 39 -5.95 2.27 -9.28
CA VAL A 39 -5.12 2.19 -10.49
C VAL A 39 -5.94 2.48 -11.73
N GLU A 40 -7.17 1.96 -11.83
CA GLU A 40 -8.09 2.24 -12.94
C GLU A 40 -8.42 3.73 -13.04
N ARG A 41 -8.65 4.41 -11.91
CA ARG A 41 -9.05 5.83 -11.90
C ARG A 41 -7.89 6.82 -12.05
N ARG A 42 -6.69 6.50 -11.54
CA ARG A 42 -5.59 7.47 -11.36
C ARG A 42 -4.20 6.96 -11.78
N GLY A 43 -4.10 5.71 -12.20
CA GLY A 43 -2.84 5.07 -12.61
C GLY A 43 -1.97 4.56 -11.46
N LYS A 44 -0.94 3.78 -11.82
CA LYS A 44 -0.10 3.02 -10.88
C LYS A 44 0.74 3.89 -9.94
N LYS A 45 1.34 4.97 -10.45
CA LYS A 45 2.19 5.87 -9.64
C LYS A 45 1.39 6.54 -8.52
N CYS A 46 0.21 7.08 -8.83
CA CYS A 46 -0.69 7.68 -7.85
C CYS A 46 -1.17 6.65 -6.82
N ALA A 47 -1.51 5.43 -7.27
CA ALA A 47 -1.90 4.35 -6.38
C ALA A 47 -0.76 3.95 -5.42
N ALA A 48 0.49 3.93 -5.87
CA ALA A 48 1.65 3.62 -5.03
C ALA A 48 1.87 4.68 -3.95
N VAL A 49 1.78 5.97 -4.29
CA VAL A 49 1.88 7.06 -3.31
C VAL A 49 0.75 6.98 -2.27
N ALA A 50 -0.48 6.73 -2.72
CA ALA A 50 -1.63 6.58 -1.83
C ALA A 50 -1.48 5.35 -0.92
N LEU A 51 -0.99 4.23 -1.46
CA LEU A 51 -0.73 3.01 -0.69
C LEU A 51 0.37 3.24 0.36
N ALA A 52 1.47 3.90 0.00
CA ALA A 52 2.52 4.26 0.95
C ALA A 52 1.96 5.10 2.11
N ASN A 53 1.18 6.14 1.81
CA ASN A 53 0.54 6.97 2.83
C ASN A 53 -0.44 6.19 3.71
N LYS A 54 -1.21 5.26 3.14
CA LYS A 54 -2.13 4.40 3.90
C LYS A 54 -1.36 3.47 4.84
N THR A 55 -0.28 2.86 4.37
CA THR A 55 0.56 1.97 5.17
C THR A 55 1.22 2.72 6.34
N VAL A 56 1.77 3.91 6.11
CA VAL A 56 2.37 4.72 7.19
C VAL A 56 1.34 5.07 8.25
N ARG A 57 0.12 5.47 7.87
CA ARG A 57 -0.94 5.77 8.83
C ARG A 57 -1.38 4.54 9.62
N THR A 58 -1.53 3.38 8.96
CA THR A 58 -1.85 2.13 9.65
C THR A 58 -0.75 1.74 10.63
N ALA A 59 0.53 1.80 10.22
CA ALA A 59 1.65 1.49 11.10
C ALA A 59 1.71 2.43 12.31
N TYR A 60 1.49 3.73 12.11
CA TYR A 60 1.44 4.70 13.20
C TYR A 60 0.29 4.42 14.18
N ALA A 61 -0.92 4.15 13.67
CA ALA A 61 -2.07 3.78 14.50
C ALA A 61 -1.79 2.49 15.30
N MET A 62 -1.18 1.49 14.65
CA MET A 62 -0.81 0.23 15.32
C MET A 62 0.21 0.45 16.44
N LEU A 63 1.26 1.24 16.18
CA LEU A 63 2.31 1.52 17.16
C LEU A 63 1.78 2.33 18.35
N THR A 64 0.87 3.28 18.10
CA THR A 64 0.29 4.12 19.16
C THR A 64 -0.75 3.40 20.01
N GLN A 65 -1.50 2.45 19.43
CA GLN A 65 -2.54 1.70 20.12
C GLN A 65 -2.06 0.32 20.62
N GLY A 66 -0.85 -0.11 20.28
CA GLY A 66 -0.33 -1.43 20.61
C GLY A 66 -1.08 -2.58 19.91
N THR A 67 -1.75 -2.31 18.79
CA THR A 67 -2.58 -3.30 18.08
C THR A 67 -1.83 -3.98 16.95
N GLU A 68 -2.17 -5.24 16.67
CA GLU A 68 -1.63 -5.99 15.54
C GLU A 68 -2.32 -5.67 14.21
N TYR A 69 -1.61 -5.91 13.10
CA TYR A 69 -2.16 -5.70 11.75
C TYR A 69 -3.20 -6.78 11.43
N LYS A 70 -4.43 -6.36 11.13
CA LYS A 70 -5.52 -7.24 10.71
C LYS A 70 -5.87 -6.98 9.24
N ALA A 71 -5.58 -7.94 8.37
CA ALA A 71 -5.96 -7.86 6.96
C ALA A 71 -7.44 -8.24 6.79
N GLU A 72 -8.24 -7.31 6.25
CA GLU A 72 -9.62 -7.62 5.86
C GLU A 72 -9.64 -8.40 4.54
N LEU A 73 -9.93 -9.70 4.67
CA LEU A 73 -10.23 -10.58 3.54
C LEU A 73 -11.58 -10.17 2.92
N LEU A 74 -11.75 -10.48 1.64
CA LEU A 74 -13.07 -10.45 1.03
C LEU A 74 -13.89 -11.57 1.68
N ALA A 75 -15.12 -11.25 2.10
CA ALA A 75 -16.05 -12.30 2.51
C ALA A 75 -16.28 -13.20 1.30
N VAL A 76 -15.96 -14.48 1.44
CA VAL A 76 -16.36 -15.53 0.50
C VAL A 76 -17.84 -15.77 0.68
#